data_AF-A0AA48GLD9-F1
#
_entry.id   AF-A0AA48GLD9-F1
#
_cell.length_a   1.000
_cell.length_b   1.000
_cell.length_c   1.000
_cell.angle_alpha   90.00
_cell.angle_beta   90.00
_cell.angle_gamma   90.00
#
_symmetry.space_group_name_H-M   'P 1'
#
loop_
_entity.id
_entity.type
_entity.pdbx_description
1 polymer ?
#
loop_
_entity_poly.entity_id
_entity_poly.type
_entity_poly.pdbx_seq_one_letter_code
_entity_poly.pdbx_strand_id
1 'polypeptide(L)'
;MIKSPKSDLASFSEGMALLARRPLASLALAAAGMVLAALPPLLQIKVGLPDDDVVRFVLTFACLIPLEMYVIPRFLAEADASRGDRTLNPPAGWAHLFEERWMPAMAARILLYAGVFLGMVLLIVPGLMILFAFGWAPLRVLLRGEPLPVAARGSLRMMVRAWRRVMLVVLALAALYLAYMAVLALALTPMGEAPTPWVRLTHPGMWVGNFFGTLLNLWTSTTVLALFRRVEGFAGEPAPGD
;
A
#
# COMPACT_ATOMS: atom_id res chain seq x y z
N MET A 1 -22.32 -14.32 -13.77
CA MET A 1 -21.64 -15.60 -13.46
C MET A 1 -20.82 -15.43 -12.16
N ILE A 2 -21.29 -15.97 -11.04
CA ILE A 2 -20.65 -15.78 -9.72
C ILE A 2 -19.43 -16.71 -9.63
N LYS A 3 -18.23 -16.21 -9.98
CA LYS A 3 -16.96 -16.90 -9.69
C LYS A 3 -16.86 -17.14 -8.17
N SER A 4 -16.51 -18.38 -7.80
CA SER A 4 -16.41 -18.90 -6.43
C SER A 4 -15.48 -18.06 -5.53
N PRO A 5 -15.76 -17.91 -4.21
CA PRO A 5 -14.90 -17.18 -3.27
C PRO A 5 -13.48 -17.77 -3.13
N LYS A 6 -13.26 -19.04 -3.48
CA LYS A 6 -11.91 -19.63 -3.58
C LYS A 6 -11.04 -18.93 -4.64
N SER A 7 -11.68 -18.28 -5.62
CA SER A 7 -11.02 -17.45 -6.63
C SER A 7 -10.42 -16.18 -6.04
N ASP A 8 -11.00 -15.61 -4.98
CA ASP A 8 -10.63 -14.25 -4.53
C ASP A 8 -9.40 -14.27 -3.60
N LEU A 9 -9.27 -15.32 -2.78
CA LEU A 9 -8.05 -15.58 -2.00
C LEU A 9 -6.83 -15.92 -2.87
N ALA A 10 -7.04 -16.28 -4.14
CA ALA A 10 -5.92 -16.42 -5.08
C ALA A 10 -5.17 -15.11 -5.30
N SER A 11 -5.71 -13.95 -4.91
CA SER A 11 -4.99 -12.67 -4.92
C SER A 11 -3.76 -12.68 -4.00
N PHE A 12 -3.80 -13.44 -2.89
CA PHE A 12 -2.68 -13.57 -1.96
C PHE A 12 -1.50 -14.35 -2.58
N SER A 13 -1.79 -15.50 -3.18
CA SER A 13 -0.78 -16.31 -3.87
C SER A 13 -0.26 -15.59 -5.12
N GLU A 14 -1.12 -14.85 -5.80
CA GLU A 14 -0.73 -14.02 -6.93
C GLU A 14 0.16 -12.84 -6.52
N GLY A 15 -0.13 -12.18 -5.39
CA GLY A 15 0.73 -11.16 -4.80
C GLY A 15 2.12 -11.72 -4.48
N MET A 16 2.17 -12.90 -3.83
CA MET A 16 3.44 -13.60 -3.59
C MET A 16 4.17 -13.94 -4.90
N ALA A 17 3.46 -14.44 -5.91
CA ALA A 17 4.04 -14.77 -7.20
C ALA A 17 4.63 -13.54 -7.91
N LEU A 18 4.02 -12.36 -7.75
CA LEU A 18 4.58 -11.11 -8.30
C LEU A 18 5.90 -10.73 -7.64
N LEU A 19 6.04 -10.90 -6.32
CA LEU A 19 7.32 -10.71 -5.62
C LEU A 19 8.35 -11.77 -6.02
N ALA A 20 7.94 -13.04 -6.07
CA ALA A 20 8.81 -14.17 -6.39
C ALA A 20 9.37 -14.14 -7.82
N ARG A 21 8.70 -13.45 -8.75
CA ARG A 21 9.23 -13.19 -10.10
C ARG A 21 10.44 -12.25 -10.10
N ARG A 22 10.64 -11.48 -9.03
CA ARG A 22 11.68 -10.44 -8.92
C ARG A 22 12.31 -10.43 -7.53
N PRO A 23 12.89 -11.57 -7.09
CA PRO A 23 13.30 -11.75 -5.71
C PRO A 23 14.35 -10.72 -5.29
N LEU A 24 15.33 -10.43 -6.16
CA LEU A 24 16.37 -9.44 -5.88
C LEU A 24 15.81 -8.02 -5.71
N ALA A 25 14.86 -7.62 -6.54
CA ALA A 25 14.24 -6.30 -6.42
C ALA A 25 13.39 -6.20 -5.15
N SER A 26 12.62 -7.24 -4.81
CA SER A 26 11.84 -7.28 -3.58
C SER A 26 12.72 -7.25 -2.32
N LEU A 27 13.82 -8.01 -2.31
CA LEU A 27 14.79 -8.00 -1.21
C LEU A 27 15.50 -6.65 -1.10
N ALA A 28 15.89 -6.05 -2.22
CA ALA A 28 16.52 -4.73 -2.25
C ALA A 28 15.57 -3.64 -1.73
N LEU A 29 14.29 -3.69 -2.10
CA LEU A 29 13.28 -2.76 -1.57
C LEU A 29 13.02 -2.97 -0.08
N ALA A 30 12.98 -4.22 0.39
CA ALA A 30 12.87 -4.52 1.82
C ALA A 30 14.08 -4.00 2.61
N ALA A 31 15.29 -4.17 2.07
CA ALA A 31 16.50 -3.61 2.65
C ALA A 31 16.51 -2.07 2.62
N ALA A 32 16.03 -1.45 1.54
CA ALA A 32 15.90 0.00 1.46
C ALA A 32 14.91 0.54 2.50
N GLY A 33 13.74 -0.08 2.67
CA GLY A 33 12.79 0.30 3.71
C GLY A 33 13.35 0.12 5.12
N MET A 34 14.11 -0.96 5.35
CA MET A 34 14.84 -1.17 6.60
C MET A 34 15.84 -0.03 6.89
N VAL A 35 16.63 0.39 5.90
CA VAL A 35 17.57 1.52 6.04
C VAL A 35 16.85 2.84 6.24
N LEU A 36 15.77 3.09 5.48
CA LEU A 36 14.95 4.29 5.65
C LEU A 36 14.31 4.37 7.04
N ALA A 37 13.92 3.23 7.62
CA ALA A 37 13.38 3.16 8.98
C ALA A 37 14.43 3.43 10.08
N ALA A 38 15.73 3.43 9.76
CA ALA A 38 16.79 3.89 10.65
C ALA A 38 17.05 5.41 10.59
N LEU A 39 16.55 6.11 9.56
CA LEU A 39 16.69 7.58 9.47
C LEU A 39 15.95 8.34 10.59
N PRO A 40 14.71 7.98 10.99
CA PRO A 40 14.01 8.67 12.07
C PRO A 40 14.79 8.72 13.39
N PRO A 41 15.24 7.59 13.97
CA PRO A 41 16.03 7.66 15.21
C PRO A 41 17.38 8.36 15.02
N LEU A 42 18.00 8.26 13.84
CA LEU A 42 19.24 8.99 13.55
C LEU A 42 19.03 10.52 13.56
N LEU A 43 17.99 11.00 12.88
CA LEU A 43 17.62 12.42 12.86
C LEU A 43 17.26 12.92 14.25
N GLN A 44 16.52 12.12 15.01
CA GLN A 44 16.12 12.45 16.38
C GLN A 44 17.33 12.65 17.30
N ILE A 45 18.34 11.76 17.23
CA ILE A 45 19.59 11.90 17.99
C ILE A 45 20.38 13.13 17.53
N LYS A 46 20.51 13.34 16.22
CA LYS A 46 21.33 14.43 15.66
C LYS A 46 20.76 15.81 15.96
N VAL A 47 19.44 15.95 15.97
CA VAL A 47 18.75 17.23 16.22
C VAL A 47 18.43 17.42 17.71
N GLY A 48 18.49 16.37 18.53
CA GLY A 48 18.14 16.43 19.95
C GLY A 48 16.64 16.55 20.18
N LEU A 49 15.85 15.89 19.34
CA LEU A 49 14.39 15.89 19.47
C LEU A 49 13.93 14.99 20.63
N PRO A 50 12.82 15.35 21.31
CA PRO A 50 12.27 14.55 22.40
C PRO A 50 11.93 13.11 21.96
N ASP A 51 11.98 12.15 22.89
CA ASP A 51 11.53 10.77 22.64
C ASP A 51 10.05 10.60 22.94
N ASP A 52 9.23 11.28 22.14
CA ASP A 52 7.79 11.14 22.13
C ASP A 52 7.30 10.38 20.89
N ASP A 53 6.13 9.75 21.02
CA ASP A 53 5.55 8.93 19.96
C ASP A 53 5.12 9.75 18.74
N VAL A 54 4.77 11.03 18.90
CA VAL A 54 4.33 11.88 17.81
C VAL A 54 5.50 12.25 16.91
N VAL A 55 6.64 12.68 17.48
CA VAL A 55 7.88 12.93 16.75
C VAL A 55 8.34 11.67 16.02
N ARG A 56 8.33 10.52 16.71
CA ARG A 56 8.68 9.24 16.11
C ARG A 56 7.79 8.91 14.91
N PHE A 57 6.48 9.08 15.06
CA PHE A 57 5.51 8.85 13.99
C PHE A 57 5.75 9.76 12.79
N VAL A 58 5.88 11.07 13.01
CA VAL A 58 6.10 12.07 11.96
C VAL A 58 7.40 11.83 11.21
N LEU A 59 8.51 11.61 11.92
CA LEU A 59 9.81 11.33 11.31
C LEU A 59 9.79 10.02 10.50
N THR A 60 9.17 8.98 11.05
CA THR A 60 9.02 7.68 10.36
C THR A 60 8.23 7.85 9.06
N PHE A 61 7.09 8.53 9.12
CA PHE A 61 6.29 8.79 7.93
C PHE A 61 7.08 9.59 6.89
N ALA A 62 7.73 10.68 7.30
CA ALA A 62 8.52 11.53 6.41
C ALA A 62 9.66 10.76 5.71
N CYS A 63 10.36 9.90 6.43
CA CYS A 63 11.45 9.09 5.87
C CYS A 63 10.96 8.00 4.91
N LEU A 64 9.72 7.52 5.07
CA LEU A 64 9.13 6.49 4.22
C LEU A 64 8.35 7.04 3.02
N ILE A 65 8.04 8.35 2.98
CA ILE A 65 7.34 8.98 1.85
C ILE A 65 7.97 8.63 0.49
N PRO A 66 9.30 8.70 0.28
CA PRO A 66 9.87 8.37 -1.03
C PRO A 66 9.58 6.93 -1.46
N LEU A 67 9.64 6.00 -0.51
CA LEU A 67 9.35 4.59 -0.74
C LEU A 67 7.86 4.41 -1.08
N GLU A 68 6.98 4.99 -0.26
CA GLU A 68 5.52 4.87 -0.38
C GLU A 68 4.93 5.56 -1.60
N MET A 69 5.41 6.76 -1.92
CA MET A 69 4.79 7.63 -2.92
C MET A 69 5.41 7.47 -4.30
N TYR A 70 6.65 6.97 -4.42
CA TYR A 70 7.33 6.83 -5.71
C TYR A 70 7.78 5.40 -5.98
N VAL A 71 8.62 4.83 -5.11
CA VAL A 71 9.32 3.57 -5.40
C VAL A 71 8.38 2.36 -5.44
N ILE A 72 7.50 2.20 -4.44
CA ILE A 72 6.50 1.12 -4.43
C ILE A 72 5.52 1.27 -5.60
N PRO A 73 4.92 2.46 -5.85
CA PRO A 73 4.08 2.66 -7.03
C PRO A 73 4.77 2.33 -8.35
N ARG A 74 6.05 2.68 -8.51
CA ARG A 74 6.86 2.33 -9.69
C ARG A 74 7.01 0.82 -9.82
N PHE A 75 7.33 0.13 -8.73
CA PHE A 75 7.43 -1.33 -8.69
C PHE A 75 6.09 -1.99 -9.07
N LEU A 76 4.96 -1.47 -8.58
CA LEU A 76 3.62 -1.95 -8.93
C LEU A 76 3.27 -1.72 -10.41
N ALA A 77 3.62 -0.55 -10.96
CA ALA A 77 3.39 -0.23 -12.37
C ALA A 77 4.17 -1.17 -13.30
N GLU A 78 5.42 -1.45 -12.96
CA GLU A 78 6.25 -2.40 -13.70
C GLU A 78 5.72 -3.85 -13.57
N ALA A 79 5.32 -4.25 -12.36
CA ALA A 79 4.70 -5.55 -12.13
C ALA A 79 3.36 -5.70 -12.88
N ASP A 80 2.65 -4.61 -13.16
CA ASP A 80 1.47 -4.55 -14.03
C ASP A 80 1.80 -4.67 -15.51
N ALA A 81 2.80 -3.95 -15.98
CA ALA A 81 3.24 -4.00 -17.37
C ALA A 81 3.78 -5.39 -17.76
N SER A 82 4.50 -6.07 -16.87
CA SER A 82 5.13 -7.38 -17.13
C SER A 82 4.16 -8.52 -17.46
N ARG A 83 2.84 -8.34 -17.28
CA ARG A 83 1.85 -9.39 -17.53
C ARG A 83 1.33 -9.46 -18.97
N GLY A 84 1.74 -8.53 -19.83
CA GLY A 84 1.59 -8.61 -21.29
C GLY A 84 0.20 -8.37 -21.88
N ASP A 85 -0.83 -8.13 -21.07
CA ASP A 85 -2.24 -8.24 -21.51
C ASP A 85 -3.03 -6.91 -21.53
N ARG A 86 -2.37 -5.75 -21.53
CA ARG A 86 -3.07 -4.45 -21.43
C ARG A 86 -2.52 -3.36 -22.34
N THR A 87 -3.42 -2.80 -23.15
CA THR A 87 -3.19 -1.62 -24.00
C THR A 87 -2.85 -0.36 -23.18
N LEU A 88 -3.33 -0.26 -21.93
CA LEU A 88 -3.19 0.95 -21.10
C LEU A 88 -1.91 0.99 -20.25
N ASN A 89 -1.21 -0.13 -20.08
CA ASN A 89 0.09 -0.21 -19.42
C ASN A 89 0.98 -1.26 -20.11
N PRO A 90 1.44 -0.98 -21.34
CA PRO A 90 2.22 -1.91 -22.15
C PRO A 90 3.59 -2.22 -21.54
N PRO A 91 4.13 -3.45 -21.73
CA PRO A 91 5.50 -3.79 -21.33
C PRO A 91 6.56 -2.87 -21.92
N ALA A 92 6.34 -2.38 -23.15
CA ALA A 92 7.16 -1.36 -23.76
C ALA A 92 6.62 0.03 -23.37
N GLY A 93 7.47 0.90 -22.80
CA GLY A 93 7.09 2.28 -22.47
C GLY A 93 6.37 2.49 -21.13
N TRP A 94 6.15 1.43 -20.32
CA TRP A 94 5.53 1.57 -18.98
C TRP A 94 6.25 2.61 -18.11
N ALA A 95 7.58 2.70 -18.20
CA ALA A 95 8.36 3.62 -17.39
C ALA A 95 8.04 5.08 -17.72
N HIS A 96 7.90 5.39 -19.01
CA HIS A 96 7.49 6.73 -19.47
C HIS A 96 6.08 7.06 -19.00
N LEU A 97 5.14 6.12 -19.21
CA LEU A 97 3.75 6.29 -18.76
C LEU A 97 3.65 6.45 -17.23
N PHE A 98 4.51 5.78 -16.47
CA PHE A 98 4.59 5.97 -15.02
C PHE A 98 4.98 7.40 -14.68
N GLU A 99 6.03 7.96 -15.28
CA GLU A 99 6.45 9.34 -14.98
C GLU A 99 5.35 10.36 -15.29
N GLU A 100 4.66 10.19 -16.43
CA GLU A 100 3.55 11.08 -16.82
C GLU A 100 2.36 11.02 -15.85
N ARG A 101 2.10 9.84 -15.26
CA ARG A 101 0.91 9.57 -14.44
C ARG A 101 1.18 9.64 -12.95
N TRP A 102 2.44 9.62 -12.53
CA TRP A 102 2.84 9.53 -11.13
C TRP A 102 2.33 10.73 -10.31
N MET A 103 2.57 11.96 -10.78
CA MET A 103 2.18 13.17 -10.04
C MET A 103 0.64 13.26 -9.86
N PRO A 104 -0.18 13.05 -10.91
CA PRO A 104 -1.64 12.93 -10.73
C PRO A 104 -2.07 11.81 -9.77
N ALA A 105 -1.42 10.64 -9.84
CA ALA A 105 -1.74 9.52 -8.96
C ALA A 105 -1.38 9.79 -7.49
N MET A 106 -0.25 10.46 -7.26
CA MET A 106 0.18 10.91 -5.94
C MET A 106 -0.80 11.94 -5.38
N ALA A 107 -1.20 12.94 -6.17
CA ALA A 107 -2.22 13.91 -5.78
C ALA A 107 -3.55 13.22 -5.43
N ALA A 108 -3.98 12.23 -6.22
CA ALA A 108 -5.17 11.44 -5.94
C ALA A 108 -5.06 10.67 -4.61
N ARG A 109 -3.89 10.11 -4.30
CA ARG A 109 -3.63 9.41 -3.04
C ARG A 109 -3.64 10.36 -1.84
N ILE A 110 -3.04 11.54 -1.97
CA ILE A 110 -3.05 12.58 -0.93
C ILE A 110 -4.48 13.06 -0.67
N LEU A 111 -5.25 13.35 -1.72
CA LEU A 111 -6.66 13.76 -1.60
C LEU A 111 -7.51 12.68 -0.93
N LEU A 112 -7.29 11.41 -1.30
CA LEU A 112 -7.95 10.28 -0.65
C LEU A 112 -7.63 10.24 0.84
N TYR A 113 -6.35 10.31 1.21
CA TYR A 113 -5.94 10.25 2.62
C TYR A 113 -6.43 11.46 3.43
N ALA A 114 -6.40 12.66 2.86
CA ALA A 114 -6.97 13.85 3.49
C ALA A 114 -8.48 13.70 3.71
N GLY A 115 -9.21 13.20 2.70
CA GLY A 115 -10.66 12.95 2.80
C GLY A 115 -11.00 11.86 3.82
N VAL A 116 -10.23 10.77 3.84
CA VAL A 116 -10.39 9.71 4.86
C VAL A 116 -10.10 10.26 6.25
N PHE A 117 -9.01 11.00 6.44
CA PHE A 117 -8.65 11.60 7.72
C PHE A 117 -9.74 12.55 8.23
N LEU A 118 -10.19 13.49 7.39
CA LEU A 118 -11.27 14.41 7.74
C LEU A 118 -12.56 13.65 8.07
N GLY A 119 -12.90 12.64 7.26
CA GLY A 119 -14.03 11.77 7.52
C GLY A 119 -13.92 11.10 8.89
N MET A 120 -12.79 10.48 9.20
CA MET A 120 -12.53 9.81 10.48
C MET A 120 -12.64 10.74 11.67
N VAL A 121 -12.14 11.98 11.55
CA VAL A 121 -12.19 13.01 12.60
C VAL A 121 -13.62 13.47 12.86
N LEU A 122 -14.43 13.62 11.81
CA LEU A 122 -15.84 14.03 11.95
C LEU A 122 -16.67 12.89 12.55
N LEU A 123 -16.69 11.74 11.87
CA LEU A 123 -17.38 10.52 12.27
C LEU A 123 -16.65 9.34 11.61
N ILE A 124 -16.23 8.34 12.39
CA ILE A 124 -15.45 7.17 11.90
C ILE A 124 -16.06 6.54 10.62
N VAL A 125 -17.39 6.45 10.56
CA VAL A 125 -18.12 5.81 9.45
C VAL A 125 -17.87 6.53 8.11
N PRO A 126 -18.08 7.85 7.97
CA PRO A 126 -17.69 8.61 6.78
C PRO A 126 -16.27 8.37 6.28
N GLY A 127 -15.27 8.35 7.18
CA GLY A 127 -13.88 8.09 6.78
C GLY A 127 -13.70 6.73 6.11
N LEU A 128 -14.30 5.68 6.70
CA LEU A 128 -14.31 4.34 6.11
C LEU A 128 -15.07 4.29 4.79
N MET A 129 -16.21 4.98 4.68
CA MET A 129 -16.97 5.04 3.43
C MET A 129 -16.17 5.68 2.29
N ILE A 130 -15.44 6.77 2.56
CA ILE A 130 -14.56 7.40 1.57
C ILE A 130 -13.45 6.44 1.14
N LEU A 131 -12.78 5.79 2.10
CA LEU A 131 -11.72 4.82 1.82
C LEU A 131 -12.24 3.70 0.92
N PHE A 132 -13.38 3.12 1.27
CA PHE A 132 -13.96 2.02 0.52
C PHE A 132 -14.51 2.45 -0.82
N ALA A 133 -15.14 3.62 -0.95
CA ALA A 133 -15.66 4.09 -2.24
C ALA A 133 -14.54 4.43 -3.23
N PHE A 134 -13.46 5.07 -2.76
CA PHE A 134 -12.46 5.72 -3.62
C PHE A 134 -11.06 5.10 -3.54
N GLY A 135 -10.87 4.03 -2.77
CA GLY A 135 -9.57 3.38 -2.56
C GLY A 135 -8.85 2.93 -3.85
N TRP A 136 -9.58 2.69 -4.94
CA TRP A 136 -8.98 2.30 -6.22
C TRP A 136 -8.59 3.48 -7.10
N ALA A 137 -9.08 4.69 -6.82
CA ALA A 137 -8.89 5.84 -7.70
C ALA A 137 -7.39 6.13 -7.98
N PRO A 138 -6.47 6.14 -6.98
CA PRO A 138 -5.05 6.36 -7.26
C PRO A 138 -4.43 5.31 -8.17
N LEU A 139 -4.80 4.03 -8.01
CA LEU A 139 -4.31 2.94 -8.87
C LEU A 139 -4.85 3.06 -10.30
N ARG A 140 -6.07 3.53 -10.50
CA ARG A 140 -6.63 3.77 -11.84
C ARG A 140 -5.94 4.94 -12.53
N VAL A 141 -5.70 6.04 -11.83
CA VAL A 141 -4.92 7.16 -12.36
C VAL A 141 -3.52 6.68 -12.76
N LEU A 142 -2.84 5.93 -11.88
CA LEU A 142 -1.49 5.44 -12.12
C LEU A 142 -1.42 4.43 -13.29
N LEU A 143 -2.23 3.37 -13.23
CA LEU A 143 -2.08 2.20 -14.10
C LEU A 143 -2.90 2.30 -15.38
N ARG A 144 -3.94 3.14 -15.41
CA ARG A 144 -4.83 3.30 -16.57
C ARG A 144 -4.74 4.69 -17.19
N GLY A 145 -4.08 5.65 -16.53
CA GLY A 145 -3.96 7.02 -17.03
C GLY A 145 -5.30 7.77 -17.03
N GLU A 146 -6.26 7.32 -16.22
CA GLU A 146 -7.58 7.94 -16.17
C GLU A 146 -7.51 9.29 -15.45
N PRO A 147 -8.27 10.31 -15.90
CA PRO A 147 -8.41 11.54 -15.14
C PRO A 147 -9.15 11.25 -13.83
N LEU A 148 -8.81 11.99 -12.77
CA LEU A 148 -9.31 11.73 -11.40
C LEU A 148 -10.83 11.56 -11.29
N PRO A 149 -11.70 12.37 -11.95
CA PRO A 149 -13.15 12.18 -11.88
C PRO A 149 -13.64 10.87 -12.53
N VAL A 150 -12.95 10.39 -13.56
CA VAL A 150 -13.26 9.09 -14.20
C VAL A 150 -12.78 7.95 -13.31
N ALA A 151 -11.57 8.07 -12.76
CA ALA A 151 -11.01 7.11 -11.82
C ALA A 151 -11.87 6.96 -10.55
N ALA A 152 -12.39 8.06 -10.00
CA ALA A 152 -13.27 8.05 -8.83
C ALA A 152 -14.60 7.32 -9.11
N ARG A 153 -15.25 7.63 -10.25
CA ARG A 153 -16.47 6.92 -10.70
C ARG A 153 -16.22 5.44 -10.97
N GLY A 154 -15.07 5.10 -11.56
CA GLY A 154 -14.64 3.73 -11.76
C GLY A 154 -14.44 2.99 -10.44
N SER A 155 -13.76 3.62 -9.47
CA SER A 155 -13.56 3.06 -8.12
C SER A 155 -14.88 2.78 -7.42
N LEU A 156 -15.83 3.72 -7.46
CA LEU A 156 -17.15 3.55 -6.85
C LEU A 156 -17.89 2.36 -7.48
N ARG A 157 -17.92 2.26 -8.82
CA ARG A 157 -18.57 1.16 -9.53
C ARG A 157 -17.95 -0.20 -9.21
N MET A 158 -16.62 -0.27 -9.15
CA MET A 158 -15.90 -1.49 -8.73
C MET A 158 -16.32 -1.90 -7.33
N MET A 159 -16.45 -0.95 -6.42
CA MET A 159 -16.76 -1.20 -5.02
C MET A 159 -18.21 -1.61 -4.83
N VAL A 160 -19.17 -0.91 -5.43
CA VAL A 160 -20.59 -1.31 -5.38
C VAL A 160 -20.79 -2.77 -5.84
N ARG A 161 -20.07 -3.21 -6.87
CA ARG A 161 -20.21 -4.57 -7.42
C ARG A 161 -19.38 -5.64 -6.71
N ALA A 162 -18.17 -5.28 -6.28
CA ALA A 162 -17.22 -6.24 -5.74
C ALA A 162 -16.97 -6.10 -4.23
N TRP A 163 -17.74 -5.27 -3.50
CA TRP A 163 -17.47 -4.93 -2.10
C TRP A 163 -17.26 -6.17 -1.23
N ARG A 164 -18.11 -7.22 -1.36
CA ARG A 164 -17.97 -8.45 -0.56
C ARG A 164 -16.61 -9.11 -0.76
N ARG A 165 -16.14 -9.18 -2.00
CA ARG A 165 -14.86 -9.81 -2.37
C ARG A 165 -13.68 -8.97 -1.89
N VAL A 166 -13.77 -7.66 -2.12
CA VAL A 166 -12.74 -6.71 -1.68
C VAL A 166 -12.63 -6.70 -0.16
N MET A 167 -13.77 -6.67 0.55
CA MET A 167 -13.79 -6.65 2.02
C MET A 167 -13.18 -7.92 2.61
N LEU A 168 -13.47 -9.10 2.06
CA LEU A 168 -12.86 -10.33 2.54
C LEU A 168 -11.33 -10.29 2.45
N VAL A 169 -10.78 -9.82 1.33
CA VAL A 169 -9.32 -9.71 1.16
C VAL A 169 -8.73 -8.62 2.05
N VAL A 170 -9.38 -7.45 2.14
CA VAL A 170 -8.92 -6.33 2.98
C VAL A 170 -8.95 -6.70 4.46
N LEU A 171 -10.01 -7.36 4.94
CA LEU A 171 -10.10 -7.82 6.33
C LEU A 171 -9.06 -8.89 6.63
N ALA A 172 -8.79 -9.81 5.70
CA ALA A 172 -7.73 -10.81 5.87
C ALA A 172 -6.33 -10.15 5.89
N LEU A 173 -6.07 -9.15 5.02
CA LEU A 173 -4.84 -8.37 5.06
C LEU A 173 -4.70 -7.59 6.38
N ALA A 174 -5.78 -6.97 6.87
CA ALA A 174 -5.79 -6.27 8.14
C ALA A 174 -5.52 -7.21 9.31
N ALA A 175 -6.14 -8.39 9.33
CA ALA A 175 -5.90 -9.42 10.35
C ALA A 175 -4.44 -9.90 10.34
N LEU A 176 -3.85 -10.09 9.15
CA LEU A 176 -2.43 -10.45 9.03
C LEU A 176 -1.50 -9.33 9.51
N TYR A 177 -1.84 -8.07 9.22
CA TYR A 177 -1.09 -6.93 9.72
C TYR A 177 -1.16 -6.82 11.24
N LEU A 178 -2.34 -7.01 11.83
CA LEU A 178 -2.52 -7.06 13.28
C LEU A 178 -1.75 -8.22 13.91
N ALA A 179 -1.79 -9.41 13.30
CA ALA A 179 -1.02 -10.56 13.76
C ALA A 179 0.49 -10.29 13.71
N TYR A 180 0.98 -9.69 12.62
CA TYR A 180 2.36 -9.26 12.50
C TYR A 180 2.76 -8.26 13.59
N MET A 181 1.95 -7.23 13.82
CA MET A 181 2.18 -6.24 14.87
C MET A 181 2.17 -6.88 16.27
N ALA A 182 1.27 -7.83 16.52
CA ALA A 182 1.22 -8.56 17.78
C ALA A 182 2.47 -9.45 18.00
N VAL A 183 2.89 -10.18 16.96
CA VAL A 183 4.13 -10.99 17.02
C VAL A 183 5.35 -10.11 17.23
N LEU A 184 5.44 -8.98 16.54
CA LEU A 184 6.52 -8.01 16.71
C LEU A 184 6.51 -7.44 18.13
N ALA A 185 5.36 -7.04 18.66
CA ALA A 185 5.23 -6.54 20.02
C ALA A 185 5.66 -7.58 21.07
N LEU A 186 5.24 -8.85 20.90
CA LEU A 186 5.67 -9.96 21.76
C LEU A 186 7.18 -10.23 21.66
N ALA A 187 7.75 -10.19 20.45
CA ALA A 187 9.18 -10.38 20.23
C ALA A 187 10.03 -9.25 20.84
N LEU A 188 9.47 -8.03 20.91
CA LEU A 188 10.12 -6.86 21.50
C LEU A 188 9.81 -6.68 23.01
N THR A 189 8.87 -7.44 23.58
CA THR A 189 8.52 -7.37 25.01
C THR A 189 9.71 -7.54 25.97
N PRO A 190 10.71 -8.41 25.69
CA PRO A 190 11.89 -8.54 26.55
C PRO A 190 12.74 -7.25 26.67
N MET A 191 12.51 -6.24 25.83
CA MET A 191 13.23 -4.96 25.89
C MET A 191 12.80 -4.05 27.05
N GLY A 192 11.69 -4.35 27.73
CA GLY A 192 11.19 -3.52 28.83
C GLY A 192 10.52 -2.24 28.33
N GLU A 193 11.02 -1.08 28.75
CA GLU A 193 10.50 0.24 28.35
C GLU A 193 10.61 0.48 26.83
N ALA A 194 9.89 1.49 26.33
CA ALA A 194 9.92 1.86 24.91
C ALA A 194 11.38 2.06 24.45
N PRO A 195 11.82 1.41 23.36
CA PRO A 195 13.23 1.39 23.00
C PRO A 195 13.66 2.80 22.60
N THR A 196 14.69 3.34 23.25
CA THR A 196 15.26 4.67 22.95
C THR A 196 15.74 4.76 21.49
N PRO A 197 15.94 5.97 20.93
CA PRO A 197 16.42 6.12 19.55
C PRO A 197 17.71 5.33 19.27
N TRP A 198 18.61 5.29 20.24
CA TRP A 198 19.86 4.53 20.14
C TRP A 198 19.64 3.01 20.09
N VAL A 199 18.74 2.49 20.92
CA VAL A 199 18.36 1.07 20.89
C VAL A 199 17.71 0.71 19.55
N ARG A 200 16.86 1.58 19.00
CA ARG A 200 16.24 1.37 17.67
C ARG A 200 17.27 1.24 16.54
N LEU A 201 18.40 1.93 16.65
CA LEU A 201 19.50 1.87 15.67
C LEU A 201 20.43 0.67 15.84
N THR A 202 20.60 0.17 17.07
CA THR A 202 21.62 -0.84 17.38
C THR A 202 21.04 -2.24 17.55
N HIS A 203 19.76 -2.36 17.86
CA HIS A 203 19.15 -3.65 18.19
C HIS A 203 18.81 -4.47 16.92
N PRO A 204 19.38 -5.68 16.74
CA PRO A 204 19.19 -6.48 15.51
C PRO A 204 17.72 -6.84 15.25
N GLY A 205 16.94 -7.08 16.31
CA GLY A 205 15.50 -7.33 16.21
C GLY A 205 14.71 -6.17 15.58
N MET A 206 15.14 -4.92 15.75
CA MET A 206 14.49 -3.76 15.13
C MET A 206 14.76 -3.71 13.63
N TRP A 207 15.99 -4.01 13.20
CA TRP A 207 16.35 -4.13 11.79
C TRP A 207 15.59 -5.26 11.10
N VAL A 208 15.57 -6.44 11.73
CA VAL A 208 14.82 -7.60 11.23
C VAL A 208 13.33 -7.28 11.14
N GLY A 209 12.76 -6.64 12.17
CA GLY A 209 11.38 -6.16 12.16
C GLY A 209 11.11 -5.18 11.01
N ASN A 210 11.94 -4.16 10.83
CA ASN A 210 11.76 -3.19 9.74
C ASN A 210 11.86 -3.83 8.34
N PHE A 211 12.76 -4.81 8.18
CA PHE A 211 12.89 -5.58 6.94
C PHE A 211 11.61 -6.37 6.63
N PHE A 212 11.13 -7.17 7.58
CA PHE A 212 9.91 -7.96 7.40
C PHE A 212 8.66 -7.10 7.31
N GLY A 213 8.62 -5.97 8.01
CA GLY A 213 7.54 -4.98 7.88
C GLY A 213 7.49 -4.39 6.47
N THR A 214 8.64 -4.06 5.89
CA THR A 214 8.71 -3.60 4.50
C THR A 214 8.32 -4.70 3.53
N LEU A 215 8.77 -5.94 3.76
CA LEU A 215 8.41 -7.09 2.92
C LEU A 215 6.89 -7.38 2.97
N LEU A 216 6.29 -7.32 4.16
CA LEU A 216 4.85 -7.43 4.36
C LEU A 216 4.11 -6.33 3.59
N ASN A 217 4.59 -5.08 3.65
CA ASN A 217 4.01 -3.96 2.92
C ASN A 217 4.12 -4.11 1.39
N LEU A 218 5.23 -4.64 0.87
CA LEU A 218 5.36 -4.98 -0.55
C LEU A 218 4.39 -6.10 -0.95
N TRP A 219 4.21 -7.10 -0.09
CA TRP A 219 3.28 -8.19 -0.35
C TRP A 219 1.82 -7.75 -0.28
N THR A 220 1.44 -6.90 0.67
CA THR A 220 0.08 -6.33 0.72
C THR A 220 -0.17 -5.47 -0.52
N SER A 221 0.80 -4.65 -0.93
CA SER A 221 0.71 -3.79 -2.12
C SER A 221 0.53 -4.60 -3.41
N THR A 222 1.29 -5.69 -3.58
CA THR A 222 1.16 -6.60 -4.73
C THR A 222 -0.11 -7.45 -4.69
N THR A 223 -0.60 -7.81 -3.49
CA THR A 223 -1.90 -8.48 -3.31
C THR A 223 -3.06 -7.56 -3.68
N VAL A 224 -3.00 -6.29 -3.27
CA VAL A 224 -3.97 -5.26 -3.66
C VAL A 224 -3.94 -5.02 -5.16
N LEU A 225 -2.76 -5.03 -5.78
CA LEU A 225 -2.63 -4.98 -7.25
C LEU A 225 -3.27 -6.21 -7.91
N ALA A 226 -3.02 -7.42 -7.42
CA ALA A 226 -3.64 -8.64 -7.93
C ALA A 226 -5.17 -8.59 -7.81
N LEU A 227 -5.69 -8.10 -6.67
CA LEU A 227 -7.11 -7.89 -6.44
C LEU A 227 -7.68 -6.84 -7.41
N PHE A 228 -7.01 -5.69 -7.57
CA PHE A 228 -7.41 -4.63 -8.50
C PHE A 228 -7.64 -5.19 -9.90
N ARG A 229 -6.72 -6.01 -10.41
CA ARG A 229 -6.83 -6.64 -11.74
C ARG A 229 -8.04 -7.56 -11.88
N ARG A 230 -8.52 -8.15 -10.79
CA ARG A 230 -9.68 -9.05 -10.79
C ARG A 230 -10.99 -8.27 -10.77
N VAL A 231 -10.99 -7.08 -10.17
CA VAL A 231 -12.21 -6.27 -10.01
C VAL A 231 -12.31 -5.11 -11.00
N GLU A 232 -11.24 -4.74 -11.70
CA GLU A 232 -11.24 -3.58 -12.60
C GLU A 232 -12.23 -3.67 -13.77
N GLY A 233 -12.59 -4.89 -14.20
CA GLY A 233 -13.60 -5.09 -15.26
C GLY A 233 -14.97 -4.51 -14.90
N PHE A 234 -15.29 -4.44 -13.60
CA PHE A 234 -16.50 -3.81 -13.09
C PHE A 234 -16.52 -2.29 -13.23
N ALA A 235 -15.43 -1.66 -13.67
CA ALA A 235 -15.39 -0.22 -13.84
C ALA A 235 -15.90 0.27 -15.20
N GLY A 236 -15.99 -0.60 -16.21
CA GLY A 236 -16.48 -0.23 -17.55
C GLY A 236 -18.00 -0.34 -17.68
N GLU A 237 -18.62 -1.25 -16.94
CA GLU A 237 -20.04 -1.57 -17.09
C GLU A 237 -20.95 -0.46 -16.50
N PRO A 238 -22.03 -0.05 -17.20
CA PRO A 238 -23.04 0.87 -16.66
C PRO A 238 -23.73 0.27 -15.44
N ALA A 239 -23.93 1.06 -14.37
CA ALA A 239 -24.48 0.55 -13.12
C ALA A 239 -25.86 -0.07 -13.35
N PRO A 240 -26.27 -1.13 -12.62
CA PRO A 240 -27.65 -1.58 -12.69
C PRO A 240 -28.56 -0.45 -12.19
N GLY A 241 -29.25 0.22 -13.12
CA GLY A 241 -30.05 1.42 -12.89
C GLY A 241 -29.66 2.66 -13.71
N ASP A 242 -28.58 2.60 -14.50
CA ASP A 242 -28.30 3.55 -15.59
C ASP A 242 -29.10 3.19 -16.87
#